data_AF-A0A349LPX4-F1
#
_entry.id   AF-A0A349LPX4-F1
#
_cell.length_a   1.000
_cell.length_b   1.000
_cell.length_c   1.000
_cell.angle_alpha   90.00
_cell.angle_beta   90.00
_cell.angle_gamma   90.00
#
_symmetry.space_group_name_H-M   'P 1'
#
loop_
_entity.id
_entity.type
_entity.pdbx_description
1 polymer ?
#
loop_
_entity_poly.entity_id
_entity_poly.type
_entity_poly.pdbx_seq_one_letter_code
_entity_poly.pdbx_strand_id
1 'polypeptide(L)' 'MAFLKQFWALVRQLSGDDAYERYVRHHACCHPGEAPMDRKTFVKQEQERKWHGVKRCC' A
#
# COMPACT_ATOMS: atom_id res chain seq x y z
N MET A 1 25.60 -13.87 9.35
CA MET A 1 24.13 -13.76 9.43
C MET A 1 23.65 -12.37 8.99
N ALA A 2 23.79 -12.02 7.71
CA ALA A 2 23.37 -10.70 7.18
C ALA A 2 22.03 -10.76 6.42
N PHE A 3 21.72 -11.93 5.84
CA PHE A 3 20.51 -12.15 5.06
C PHE A 3 19.22 -11.95 5.84
N LEU A 4 19.17 -12.32 7.12
CA LEU A 4 17.99 -12.09 7.97
C LEU A 4 17.66 -10.60 8.11
N LYS A 5 18.66 -9.71 8.24
CA LYS A 5 18.41 -8.26 8.34
C LYS A 5 17.92 -7.66 7.03
N GLN A 6 18.49 -8.07 5.90
CA GLN A 6 18.05 -7.62 4.58
C GLN A 6 16.64 -8.13 4.26
N PHE A 7 16.34 -9.39 4.58
CA PHE A 7 15.01 -9.95 4.40
C PHE A 7 13.99 -9.27 5.30
N TRP A 8 14.35 -8.94 6.55
CA TRP A 8 13.48 -8.19 7.45
C TRP A 8 13.22 -6.76 6.97
N ALA A 9 14.24 -6.09 6.40
CA ALA A 9 14.08 -4.77 5.79
C ALA A 9 13.17 -4.83 4.56
N LEU A 10 13.36 -5.84 3.69
CA LEU A 10 12.52 -6.09 2.53
C LEU A 10 11.08 -6.41 2.92
N VAL A 11 10.87 -7.27 3.91
CA VAL A 11 9.55 -7.59 4.45
C VAL A 11 8.91 -6.35 5.05
N ARG A 12 9.66 -5.50 5.76
CA ARG A 12 9.14 -4.23 6.29
C ARG A 12 8.74 -3.26 5.18
N GLN A 13 9.51 -3.22 4.10
CA GLN A 13 9.22 -2.41 2.91
C GLN A 13 7.99 -2.97 2.14
N LEU A 14 7.92 -4.28 1.96
CA LEU A 14 6.84 -4.99 1.26
C LEU A 14 5.55 -5.14 2.09
N SER A 15 5.61 -5.05 3.42
CA SER A 15 4.46 -5.14 4.34
C SER A 15 3.42 -4.04 4.13
N GLY A 16 3.74 -3.03 3.33
CA GLY A 16 2.81 -1.96 2.95
C GLY A 16 3.26 -0.57 3.35
N ASP A 17 4.47 -0.42 3.92
CA ASP A 17 5.04 0.91 4.16
C ASP A 17 5.36 1.62 2.82
N ASP A 18 5.88 0.86 1.86
CA ASP A 18 6.30 1.32 0.52
C ASP A 18 5.20 1.20 -0.54
N ALA A 19 4.10 0.50 -0.24
CA ALA A 19 2.99 0.32 -1.19
C ALA A 19 2.38 1.66 -1.63
N TYR A 20 2.37 2.64 -0.72
CA TYR A 20 1.95 3.99 -1.01
C TYR A 20 2.91 4.72 -1.96
N GLU A 21 4.23 4.63 -1.74
CA GLU A 21 5.21 5.23 -2.65
C GLU A 21 5.15 4.63 -4.05
N ARG A 22 4.93 3.32 -4.16
CA ARG A 22 4.73 2.64 -5.44
C ARG A 22 3.46 3.12 -6.15
N TYR A 23 2.38 3.32 -5.40
CA TYR A 23 1.15 3.93 -5.90
C TYR A 23 1.39 5.37 -6.37
N VAL A 24 2.06 6.22 -5.58
CA VAL A 24 2.38 7.60 -5.95
C VAL A 24 3.24 7.65 -7.21
N ARG A 25 4.26 6.78 -7.33
CA ARG A 25 5.13 6.73 -8.52
C ARG A 25 4.37 6.27 -9.76
N HIS A 26 3.50 5.28 -9.62
CA HIS A 26 2.63 4.83 -10.70
C HIS A 26 1.60 5.91 -11.09
N HIS A 27 1.00 6.57 -10.10
CA HIS A 27 0.06 7.68 -10.29
C HIS A 27 0.73 8.87 -10.97
N ALA A 28 1.94 9.25 -10.58
CA ALA A 28 2.72 10.30 -11.23
C ALA A 28 3.05 9.96 -12.70
N CYS A 29 3.19 8.67 -13.02
CA CYS A 29 3.46 8.20 -14.38
C CYS A 29 2.18 8.12 -15.24
N CYS A 30 1.06 7.63 -14.68
CA CYS A 30 -0.20 7.42 -15.39
C CYS A 30 -1.14 8.65 -15.37
N HIS A 31 -1.04 9.50 -14.36
CA HIS A 31 -1.88 10.68 -14.15
C HIS A 31 -1.01 11.92 -13.83
N PRO A 32 -0.19 12.40 -14.79
CA PRO A 32 0.58 13.61 -14.61
C PRO A 32 -0.36 14.82 -14.50
N GLY A 33 -0.56 15.34 -13.29
CA GLY A 33 -1.37 16.55 -13.03
C GLY A 33 -2.44 16.39 -11.96
N GLU A 34 -2.71 15.15 -11.52
CA GLU A 34 -3.66 14.89 -10.43
C GLU A 34 -2.89 14.60 -9.13
N ALA A 35 -3.30 15.23 -8.03
CA ALA A 35 -2.66 15.03 -6.75
C ALA A 35 -2.94 13.60 -6.26
N PRO A 36 -1.91 12.81 -5.89
CA PRO A 36 -2.13 11.47 -5.38
C PRO A 36 -2.94 11.54 -4.09
N MET A 37 -3.81 10.55 -3.91
CA MET A 37 -4.63 10.41 -2.71
C MET A 37 -3.76 10.30 -1.45
N ASP A 38 -4.19 10.87 -0.31
CA ASP A 38 -3.41 10.82 0.94
C ASP A 38 -3.10 9.40 1.41
N ARG A 39 -1.91 9.21 2.01
CA ARG A 39 -1.44 7.91 2.54
C ARG A 39 -2.47 7.25 3.46
N LYS A 40 -3.10 8.00 4.37
CA LYS A 40 -4.12 7.43 5.26
C LYS A 40 -5.33 6.94 4.49
N THR A 41 -5.77 7.68 3.48
CA THR A 41 -6.95 7.32 2.68
C THR A 41 -6.68 6.09 1.82
N PHE A 42 -5.50 5.98 1.22
CA PHE A 42 -5.10 4.78 0.47
C PHE A 42 -5.06 3.54 1.38
N VAL A 43 -4.41 3.65 2.54
CA VAL A 43 -4.32 2.54 3.52
C VAL A 43 -5.71 2.17 4.06
N LYS A 44 -6.57 3.16 4.32
CA LYS A 44 -7.95 2.93 4.77
C LYS A 44 -8.78 2.20 3.72
N GLN A 45 -8.73 2.61 2.45
CA GLN A 45 -9.41 1.89 1.36
C GLN A 45 -8.89 0.47 1.20
N GLU A 46 -7.58 0.26 1.29
CA GLU A 46 -6.97 -1.07 1.17
C GLU A 46 -7.39 -1.98 2.34
N GLN A 47 -7.46 -1.42 3.56
CA GLN A 47 -7.98 -2.11 4.73
C GLN A 47 -9.47 -2.39 4.60
N GLU A 48 -10.29 -1.41 4.23
CA GLU A 48 -11.71 -1.63 3.96
C GLU A 48 -11.88 -2.69 2.87
N ARG A 49 -11.16 -2.64 1.76
CA ARG A 49 -11.25 -3.68 0.72
C ARG A 49 -10.90 -5.08 1.26
N LYS A 50 -9.89 -5.20 2.12
CA LYS A 50 -9.47 -6.47 2.74
C LYS A 50 -10.46 -6.96 3.81
N TRP A 51 -11.03 -6.06 4.62
CA TRP A 51 -11.83 -6.39 5.80
C TRP A 51 -13.34 -6.34 5.55
N HIS A 52 -13.80 -5.54 4.59
CA HIS A 52 -15.20 -5.40 4.18
C HIS A 52 -15.61 -6.40 3.07
N GLY A 53 -14.73 -7.35 2.73
CA GLY A 53 -14.95 -8.43 1.75
C GLY A 53 -15.93 -9.53 2.18
N VAL A 54 -16.50 -9.47 3.38
CA VAL A 54 -17.60 -10.36 3.79
C VAL A 54 -18.74 -9.51 4.34
N LYS A 55 -19.53 -8.91 3.45
CA LYS A 55 -20.92 -8.61 3.77
C LYS A 55 -21.70 -9.92 3.71
N ARG A 56 -21.64 -10.72 4.78
CA ARG A 56 -22.69 -11.70 5.03
C ARG A 56 -23.94 -10.90 5.37
N CYS A 57 -24.75 -10.63 4.35
CA CYS A 57 -26.16 -10.40 4.54
C CYS A 57 -26.79 -11.79 4.70
N CYS A 58 -26.91 -12.24 5.95
CA CYS A 58 -27.92 -13.18 6.39
C CYS A 58 -28.53 -12.57 7.64
#